data_AF-A0A0Q1BNU6-F1
#
_entry.id   AF-A0A0Q1BNU6-F1
#
_cell.length_a   1.000
_cell.length_b   1.000
_cell.length_c   1.000
_cell.angle_alpha   90.00
_cell.angle_beta   90.00
_cell.angle_gamma   90.00
#
_symmetry.space_group_name_H-M   'P 1'
#
loop_
_entity.id
_entity.type
_entity.pdbx_description
1 polymer ?
#
loop_
_entity_poly.entity_id
_entity_poly.type
_entity_poly.pdbx_seq_one_letter_code
_entity_poly.pdbx_strand_id
1 'polypeptide(L)'
;MKNKLLFLLFIQYGVVHSQAFKNLNLPSIEISEQLPTRLEQSSTLLNDIDVHNRPFKIQFYGQSIISGLNMERIEEKLNERFPGVNFEILKNSIGGYQAPVLKKTAHFDLYPEYPDLLIFHVYGGTKNGDLEEILCNIKSRLTSDVLIFDHHYSYEEDSIKQISRNIYQDGESQVLRDLTNKYGFGVIPVRKYWAEFLKLNPRYNIKDLLKDTIHPNDYGNQLLEHIILEGLFKAVAANKDKNFPSTHKVIEIKSSNQIKFEFTGNKVVLKPDSILIGSTIDLRIDGKKPVAITELYRMTRPSSFSGQWWPAINKISLNSLVTPVNEVWKVKFYNIDVKNESYMFKVFADKSGYQGKGESGKDFTSANKEISFKHEDISIFRGPIKETSLEESTIEFEVKNPYINNLTVHDSEEITLLQFSNNESHILELNNSSGAFLNSQLIIYQPQQLDCVNVN
;
A
#
# COMPACT_ATOMS: atom_id res chain seq x y z
N MET A 1 5.22 -31.83 -28.77
CA MET A 1 3.73 -31.88 -28.90
C MET A 1 2.98 -31.86 -27.56
N LYS A 2 3.52 -32.37 -26.44
CA LYS A 2 2.83 -32.36 -25.13
C LYS A 2 2.68 -30.97 -24.45
N ASN A 3 3.52 -29.98 -24.78
CA ASN A 3 3.44 -28.64 -24.17
C ASN A 3 2.41 -27.70 -24.82
N LYS A 4 1.96 -27.97 -26.05
CA LYS A 4 0.89 -27.17 -26.70
C LYS A 4 -0.51 -27.56 -26.20
N LEU A 5 -0.69 -28.81 -25.74
CA LEU A 5 -1.98 -29.30 -25.25
C LEU A 5 -2.32 -28.73 -23.86
N LEU A 6 -1.31 -28.53 -22.99
CA LEU A 6 -1.51 -27.89 -21.68
C LEU A 6 -1.89 -26.41 -21.81
N PHE A 7 -1.29 -25.69 -22.77
CA PHE A 7 -1.55 -24.27 -23.01
C PHE A 7 -2.97 -24.03 -23.57
N LEU A 8 -3.45 -24.93 -24.45
CA LEU A 8 -4.82 -24.90 -24.97
C LEU A 8 -5.87 -25.22 -23.89
N LEU A 9 -5.58 -26.12 -22.94
CA LEU A 9 -6.46 -26.45 -21.82
C LEU A 9 -6.64 -25.27 -20.85
N PHE A 10 -5.57 -24.51 -20.55
CA PHE A 10 -5.68 -23.31 -19.70
C PHE A 10 -6.50 -22.18 -20.35
N ILE A 11 -6.34 -21.97 -21.67
CA ILE A 11 -7.14 -20.98 -22.41
C ILE A 11 -8.61 -21.39 -22.46
N GLN A 12 -8.91 -22.68 -22.70
CA GLN A 12 -10.30 -23.16 -22.70
C GLN A 12 -10.95 -23.05 -21.31
N TYR A 13 -10.23 -23.37 -20.22
CA TYR A 13 -10.78 -23.23 -18.87
C TYR A 13 -10.98 -21.76 -18.48
N GLY A 14 -10.05 -20.85 -18.80
CA GLY A 14 -10.18 -19.42 -18.50
C GLY A 14 -11.31 -18.73 -19.28
N VAL A 15 -11.45 -19.04 -20.58
CA VAL A 15 -12.50 -18.45 -21.43
C VAL A 15 -13.90 -18.97 -21.07
N VAL A 16 -14.04 -20.26 -20.72
CA VAL A 16 -15.35 -20.83 -20.33
C VAL A 16 -15.85 -20.27 -18.99
N HIS A 17 -14.95 -20.03 -18.02
CA HIS A 17 -15.34 -19.46 -16.72
C HIS A 17 -15.71 -17.98 -16.78
N SER A 18 -15.01 -17.18 -17.61
CA SER A 18 -15.36 -15.75 -17.78
C SER A 18 -16.71 -15.56 -18.50
N GLN A 19 -17.05 -16.45 -19.43
CA GLN A 19 -18.36 -16.43 -20.11
C GLN A 19 -19.52 -16.81 -19.18
N ALA A 20 -19.28 -17.68 -18.19
CA ALA A 20 -20.30 -18.12 -17.24
C ALA A 20 -20.71 -17.01 -16.26
N PHE A 21 -19.78 -16.17 -15.80
CA PHE A 21 -20.09 -15.04 -14.91
C PHE A 21 -20.88 -13.93 -15.61
N LYS A 22 -20.60 -13.67 -16.91
CA LYS A 22 -21.34 -12.69 -17.73
C LYS A 22 -22.86 -12.99 -17.84
N ASN A 23 -23.27 -14.22 -17.57
CA ASN A 23 -24.66 -14.65 -17.62
C ASN A 23 -25.37 -14.64 -16.24
N LEU A 24 -24.72 -14.10 -15.20
CA LEU A 24 -25.29 -13.98 -13.85
C LEU A 24 -25.98 -12.63 -13.66
N ASN A 25 -27.03 -12.62 -12.84
CA ASN A 25 -27.70 -11.38 -12.45
C ASN A 25 -26.83 -10.65 -11.42
N LEU A 26 -26.09 -9.64 -11.85
CA LEU A 26 -25.24 -8.86 -10.96
C LEU A 26 -26.07 -7.81 -10.20
N PRO A 27 -25.74 -7.53 -8.93
CA PRO A 27 -26.41 -6.49 -8.16
C PRO A 27 -26.16 -5.10 -8.76
N SER A 28 -27.16 -4.22 -8.66
CA SER A 28 -26.99 -2.83 -9.06
C SER A 28 -26.31 -2.07 -7.93
N ILE A 29 -25.09 -1.60 -8.19
CA ILE A 29 -24.29 -0.94 -7.14
C ILE A 29 -24.80 0.49 -6.92
N GLU A 30 -25.40 0.75 -5.76
CA GLU A 30 -25.71 2.12 -5.31
C GLU A 30 -24.53 2.67 -4.51
N ILE A 31 -24.19 3.94 -4.72
CA ILE A 31 -23.14 4.60 -3.95
C ILE A 31 -23.77 5.52 -2.90
N SER A 32 -23.11 5.67 -1.75
CA SER A 32 -23.53 6.67 -0.77
C SER A 32 -23.26 8.08 -1.31
N GLU A 33 -24.01 9.07 -0.83
CA GLU A 33 -23.80 10.48 -1.20
C GLU A 33 -22.39 10.99 -0.83
N GLN A 34 -21.77 10.35 0.17
CA GLN A 34 -20.43 10.69 0.64
C GLN A 34 -19.31 10.08 -0.22
N LEU A 35 -19.56 9.00 -0.96
CA LEU A 35 -18.49 8.32 -1.70
C LEU A 35 -17.84 9.24 -2.76
N PRO A 36 -18.59 10.00 -3.59
CA PRO A 36 -17.98 10.94 -4.53
C PRO A 36 -17.10 11.99 -3.85
N THR A 37 -17.55 12.59 -2.73
CA THR A 37 -16.79 13.62 -2.00
C THR A 37 -15.59 13.08 -1.22
N ARG A 38 -15.41 11.76 -1.18
CA ARG A 38 -14.25 11.11 -0.54
C ARG A 38 -13.26 10.55 -1.56
N LEU A 39 -13.56 10.70 -2.85
CA LEU A 39 -12.72 10.29 -3.98
C LEU A 39 -12.49 11.46 -4.94
N GLU A 40 -12.41 12.68 -4.40
CA GLU A 40 -12.35 13.93 -5.16
C GLU A 40 -11.10 14.01 -6.04
N GLN A 41 -9.93 13.72 -5.46
CA GLN A 41 -8.66 13.83 -6.17
C GLN A 41 -8.55 12.78 -7.28
N SER A 42 -8.91 11.52 -6.98
CA SER A 42 -8.97 10.45 -7.96
C SER A 42 -9.95 10.79 -9.07
N SER A 43 -11.11 11.38 -8.74
CA SER A 43 -12.08 11.79 -9.74
C SER A 43 -11.52 12.88 -10.66
N THR A 44 -10.82 13.88 -10.12
CA THR A 44 -10.16 14.92 -10.93
C THR A 44 -9.11 14.31 -11.85
N LEU A 45 -8.18 13.51 -11.30
CA LEU A 45 -7.09 12.90 -12.07
C LEU A 45 -7.59 11.94 -13.15
N LEU A 46 -8.69 11.20 -12.91
CA LEU A 46 -9.25 10.24 -13.87
C LEU A 46 -10.12 10.90 -14.94
N ASN A 47 -10.73 12.05 -14.66
CA ASN A 47 -11.57 12.77 -15.63
C ASN A 47 -10.77 13.76 -16.49
N ASP A 48 -9.58 14.20 -16.07
CA ASP A 48 -8.76 15.21 -16.75
C ASP A 48 -7.45 14.63 -17.31
N ILE A 49 -7.59 13.76 -18.33
CA ILE A 49 -6.49 12.94 -18.87
C ILE A 49 -5.41 13.80 -19.55
N ASP A 50 -5.79 14.91 -20.18
CA ASP A 50 -4.87 15.77 -20.95
C ASP A 50 -3.95 16.61 -20.05
N VAL A 51 -4.24 16.72 -18.75
CA VAL A 51 -3.46 17.53 -17.80
C VAL A 51 -2.34 16.73 -17.11
N HIS A 52 -2.40 15.39 -17.18
CA HIS A 52 -1.51 14.52 -16.40
C HIS A 52 -0.63 13.63 -17.28
N ASN A 53 0.60 14.09 -17.55
CA ASN A 53 1.66 13.30 -18.23
C ASN A 53 2.30 12.22 -17.32
N ARG A 54 1.69 11.86 -16.20
CA ARG A 54 2.23 10.85 -15.26
C ARG A 54 1.26 9.68 -15.09
N PRO A 55 1.76 8.47 -14.74
CA PRO A 55 0.89 7.36 -14.39
C PRO A 55 -0.06 7.72 -13.22
N PHE A 56 -1.30 7.24 -13.31
CA PHE A 56 -2.25 7.21 -12.20
C PHE A 56 -1.98 5.95 -11.37
N LYS A 57 -1.48 6.14 -10.15
CA LYS A 57 -1.00 5.05 -9.31
C LYS A 57 -2.11 4.53 -8.39
N ILE A 58 -2.45 3.26 -8.53
CA ILE A 58 -3.44 2.56 -7.69
C ILE A 58 -2.71 1.52 -6.85
N GLN A 59 -2.93 1.55 -5.54
CA GLN A 59 -2.44 0.52 -4.65
C GLN A 59 -3.57 -0.30 -4.06
N PHE A 60 -3.51 -1.62 -4.26
CA PHE A 60 -4.32 -2.61 -3.55
C PHE A 60 -3.53 -3.13 -2.34
N TYR A 61 -3.98 -2.80 -1.13
CA TYR A 61 -3.32 -3.21 0.11
C TYR A 61 -4.29 -3.88 1.08
N GLY A 62 -3.80 -4.87 1.82
CA GLY A 62 -4.64 -5.70 2.68
C GLY A 62 -4.09 -7.11 2.82
N GLN A 63 -4.99 -8.07 3.01
CA GLN A 63 -4.63 -9.47 3.22
C GLN A 63 -5.08 -10.40 2.09
N SER A 64 -5.34 -11.68 2.39
CA SER A 64 -5.66 -12.72 1.40
C SER A 64 -6.85 -12.41 0.51
N ILE A 65 -7.84 -11.61 0.95
CA ILE A 65 -8.96 -11.19 0.10
C ILE A 65 -8.49 -10.29 -1.05
N ILE A 66 -7.67 -9.28 -0.74
CA ILE A 66 -7.03 -8.43 -1.76
C ILE A 66 -6.10 -9.27 -2.64
N SER A 67 -5.33 -10.19 -2.05
CA SER A 67 -4.41 -11.07 -2.78
C SER A 67 -5.13 -11.89 -3.86
N GLY A 68 -6.37 -12.33 -3.57
CA GLY A 68 -7.22 -13.10 -4.47
C GLY A 68 -7.77 -12.34 -5.68
N LEU A 69 -7.77 -11.00 -5.68
CA LEU A 69 -8.23 -10.19 -6.80
C LEU A 69 -7.35 -10.38 -8.04
N ASN A 70 -7.96 -10.43 -9.22
CA ASN A 70 -7.27 -10.54 -10.50
C ASN A 70 -6.95 -9.15 -11.07
N MET A 71 -5.66 -8.78 -11.06
CA MET A 71 -5.24 -7.45 -11.50
C MET A 71 -5.40 -7.26 -13.02
N GLU A 72 -5.24 -8.31 -13.83
CA GLU A 72 -5.41 -8.21 -15.29
C GLU A 72 -6.86 -7.84 -15.65
N ARG A 73 -7.86 -8.48 -14.99
CA ARG A 73 -9.28 -8.14 -15.18
C ARG A 73 -9.62 -6.74 -14.69
N ILE A 74 -9.01 -6.33 -13.59
CA ILE A 74 -9.19 -4.98 -13.04
C ILE A 74 -8.62 -3.94 -14.00
N GLU A 75 -7.41 -4.17 -14.50
CA GLU A 75 -6.74 -3.29 -15.44
C GLU A 75 -7.50 -3.19 -16.77
N GLU A 76 -8.00 -4.31 -17.30
CA GLU A 76 -8.86 -4.33 -18.49
C GLU A 76 -10.08 -3.41 -18.30
N LYS A 77 -10.81 -3.56 -17.20
CA LYS A 77 -11.98 -2.72 -16.90
C LYS A 77 -11.64 -1.25 -16.67
N LEU A 78 -10.50 -0.96 -16.04
CA LEU A 78 -10.02 0.41 -15.85
C LEU A 78 -9.71 1.08 -17.19
N ASN A 79 -8.99 0.37 -18.07
CA ASN A 79 -8.65 0.85 -19.41
C ASN A 79 -9.89 1.00 -20.31
N GLU A 80 -10.87 0.10 -20.20
CA GLU A 80 -12.17 0.25 -20.88
C GLU A 80 -12.92 1.49 -20.41
N ARG A 81 -12.89 1.77 -19.09
CA ARG A 81 -13.64 2.88 -18.49
C ARG A 81 -12.97 4.24 -18.71
N PHE A 82 -11.65 4.29 -18.62
CA PHE A 82 -10.84 5.50 -18.68
C PHE A 82 -9.78 5.36 -19.79
N PRO A 83 -10.20 5.32 -21.06
CA PRO A 83 -9.27 5.15 -22.17
C PRO A 83 -8.29 6.33 -22.22
N GLY A 84 -6.99 6.03 -22.24
CA GLY A 84 -5.93 7.04 -22.29
C GLY A 84 -5.25 7.33 -20.95
N VAL A 85 -5.82 6.89 -19.82
CA VAL A 85 -5.11 6.94 -18.53
C VAL A 85 -4.03 5.85 -18.51
N ASN A 86 -2.80 6.25 -18.18
CA ASN A 86 -1.72 5.29 -17.92
C ASN A 86 -1.80 4.82 -16.47
N PHE A 87 -2.15 3.56 -16.22
CA PHE A 87 -2.30 3.02 -14.87
C PHE A 87 -1.01 2.35 -14.37
N GLU A 88 -0.58 2.69 -13.15
CA GLU A 88 0.40 1.92 -12.39
C GLU A 88 -0.33 1.19 -11.25
N ILE A 89 -0.50 -0.12 -11.36
CA ILE A 89 -1.24 -0.92 -10.36
C ILE A 89 -0.27 -1.72 -9.50
N LEU A 90 -0.30 -1.47 -8.19
CA LEU A 90 0.47 -2.20 -7.19
C LEU A 90 -0.43 -3.10 -6.36
N LYS A 91 -0.03 -4.35 -6.14
CA LYS A 91 -0.71 -5.29 -5.21
C LYS A 91 0.26 -5.79 -4.15
N ASN A 92 0.28 -5.09 -3.01
CA ASN A 92 1.21 -5.36 -1.92
C ASN A 92 0.55 -6.15 -0.76
N SER A 93 -0.56 -6.85 -1.01
CA SER A 93 -1.28 -7.60 0.02
C SER A 93 -0.47 -8.76 0.63
N ILE A 94 -0.71 -9.06 1.90
CA ILE A 94 -0.05 -10.17 2.61
C ILE A 94 -1.09 -11.17 3.14
N GLY A 95 -1.16 -12.36 2.52
CA GLY A 95 -2.06 -13.42 2.97
C GLY A 95 -1.73 -13.90 4.40
N GLY A 96 -2.74 -14.02 5.25
CA GLY A 96 -2.61 -14.44 6.66
C GLY A 96 -2.34 -13.32 7.67
N TYR A 97 -2.32 -12.05 7.21
CA TYR A 97 -2.04 -10.89 8.06
C TYR A 97 -3.33 -10.12 8.33
N GLN A 98 -3.92 -10.34 9.50
CA GLN A 98 -4.95 -9.47 10.05
C GLN A 98 -4.33 -8.13 10.49
N ALA A 99 -5.16 -7.12 10.76
CA ALA A 99 -4.72 -5.76 11.08
C ALA A 99 -3.58 -5.67 12.14
N PRO A 100 -3.59 -6.44 13.26
CA PRO A 100 -2.52 -6.34 14.27
C PRO A 100 -1.11 -6.64 13.74
N VAL A 101 -1.00 -7.44 12.69
CA VAL A 101 0.28 -7.79 12.06
C VAL A 101 0.51 -6.97 10.80
N LEU A 102 -0.54 -6.74 10.00
CA LEU A 102 -0.46 -5.94 8.78
C LEU A 102 -0.01 -4.49 9.06
N LYS A 103 -0.37 -3.93 10.23
CA LYS A 103 0.10 -2.59 10.63
C LYS A 103 1.62 -2.51 10.72
N LYS A 104 2.27 -3.59 11.16
CA LYS A 104 3.73 -3.65 11.34
C LYS A 104 4.46 -3.54 9.99
N THR A 105 3.91 -4.15 8.94
CA THR A 105 4.48 -4.14 7.59
C THR A 105 4.12 -2.90 6.77
N ALA A 106 3.11 -2.14 7.18
CA ALA A 106 2.63 -0.97 6.43
C ALA A 106 3.72 0.08 6.18
N HIS A 107 4.72 0.20 7.07
CA HIS A 107 5.88 1.09 6.90
C HIS A 107 6.78 0.72 5.72
N PHE A 108 6.79 -0.55 5.30
CA PHE A 108 7.55 -1.01 4.15
C PHE A 108 6.75 -0.91 2.86
N ASP A 109 5.44 -1.13 2.95
CA ASP A 109 4.63 -1.53 1.80
C ASP A 109 3.56 -0.54 1.40
N LEU A 110 2.99 0.16 2.37
CA LEU A 110 1.81 0.99 2.19
C LEU A 110 2.21 2.45 2.05
N TYR A 111 2.73 3.03 3.13
CA TYR A 111 3.06 4.46 3.16
C TYR A 111 4.12 4.85 2.12
N PRO A 112 5.11 3.98 1.80
CA PRO A 112 6.09 4.36 0.82
C PRO A 112 5.63 4.50 -0.62
N GLU A 113 4.53 3.84 -0.98
CA GLU A 113 4.08 3.82 -2.37
C GLU A 113 3.40 5.11 -2.80
N TYR A 114 2.85 5.85 -1.84
CA TYR A 114 2.24 7.17 -2.05
C TYR A 114 1.28 7.21 -3.26
N PRO A 115 0.29 6.29 -3.34
CA PRO A 115 -0.57 6.16 -4.51
C PRO A 115 -1.53 7.35 -4.66
N ASP A 116 -2.11 7.52 -5.84
CA ASP A 116 -3.24 8.45 -6.03
C ASP A 116 -4.52 7.89 -5.40
N LEU A 117 -4.73 6.58 -5.55
CA LEU A 117 -5.85 5.83 -4.99
C LEU A 117 -5.36 4.60 -4.21
N LEU A 118 -5.73 4.51 -2.94
CA LEU A 118 -5.55 3.31 -2.12
C LEU A 118 -6.87 2.53 -2.05
N ILE A 119 -6.87 1.28 -2.50
CA ILE A 119 -7.95 0.32 -2.28
C ILE A 119 -7.55 -0.61 -1.15
N PHE A 120 -8.28 -0.56 -0.03
CA PHE A 120 -7.88 -1.20 1.22
C PHE A 120 -8.93 -2.12 1.84
N HIS A 121 -8.49 -3.28 2.32
CA HIS A 121 -9.31 -4.18 3.14
C HIS A 121 -8.47 -5.05 4.08
N VAL A 122 -8.92 -5.18 5.34
CA VAL A 122 -8.35 -6.12 6.30
C VAL A 122 -9.40 -6.59 7.32
N TYR A 123 -9.23 -7.79 7.87
CA TYR A 123 -10.01 -8.35 8.97
C TYR A 123 -9.26 -8.14 10.30
N GLY A 124 -10.02 -8.08 11.40
CA GLY A 124 -9.50 -8.04 12.76
C GLY A 124 -8.98 -6.65 13.16
N GLY A 125 -8.55 -6.53 14.43
CA GLY A 125 -7.99 -5.29 14.99
C GLY A 125 -9.00 -4.24 15.43
N THR A 126 -10.30 -4.50 15.31
CA THR A 126 -11.37 -3.60 15.77
C THR A 126 -11.37 -3.41 17.30
N LYS A 127 -11.17 -4.50 18.06
CA LYS A 127 -11.23 -4.49 19.53
C LYS A 127 -10.03 -3.83 20.21
N ASN A 128 -8.86 -3.92 19.57
CA ASN A 128 -7.59 -3.49 20.17
C ASN A 128 -7.09 -2.17 19.58
N GLY A 129 -7.85 -1.54 18.68
CA GLY A 129 -7.47 -0.29 18.01
C GLY A 129 -6.51 -0.45 16.84
N ASP A 130 -6.01 -1.65 16.54
CA ASP A 130 -5.03 -1.89 15.45
C ASP A 130 -5.57 -1.48 14.07
N LEU A 131 -6.87 -1.69 13.81
CA LEU A 131 -7.49 -1.26 12.56
C LEU A 131 -7.54 0.27 12.48
N GLU A 132 -7.96 0.91 13.57
CA GLU A 132 -8.02 2.37 13.65
C GLU A 132 -6.63 3.01 13.51
N GLU A 133 -5.60 2.39 14.08
CA GLU A 133 -4.21 2.83 13.95
C GLU A 133 -3.76 2.84 12.48
N ILE A 134 -4.04 1.77 11.71
CA ILE A 134 -3.75 1.74 10.28
C ILE A 134 -4.47 2.88 9.55
N LEU A 135 -5.77 3.07 9.81
CA LEU A 135 -6.59 4.08 9.16
C LEU A 135 -6.15 5.50 9.51
N CYS A 136 -5.82 5.76 10.77
CA CYS A 136 -5.26 7.03 11.20
C CYS A 136 -3.92 7.30 10.51
N ASN A 137 -3.03 6.31 10.49
CA ASN A 137 -1.72 6.42 9.84
C ASN A 137 -1.82 6.64 8.32
N ILE A 138 -2.81 6.03 7.65
CA ILE A 138 -3.09 6.33 6.25
C ILE A 138 -3.41 7.82 6.10
N LYS A 139 -4.32 8.36 6.92
CA LYS A 139 -4.74 9.76 6.84
C LYS A 139 -3.63 10.76 7.20
N SER A 140 -2.74 10.37 8.12
CA SER A 140 -1.64 11.22 8.59
C SER A 140 -0.35 11.12 7.79
N ARG A 141 -0.20 10.10 6.94
CA ARG A 141 1.01 9.87 6.13
C ARG A 141 0.78 9.97 4.64
N LEU A 142 -0.47 9.93 4.17
CA LEU A 142 -0.79 9.99 2.74
C LEU A 142 -1.78 11.12 2.46
N THR A 143 -1.69 11.66 1.26
CA THR A 143 -2.72 12.53 0.66
C THR A 143 -3.62 11.78 -0.30
N SER A 144 -3.46 10.45 -0.42
CA SER A 144 -4.23 9.60 -1.32
C SER A 144 -5.71 9.67 -1.01
N ASP A 145 -6.54 9.55 -2.05
CA ASP A 145 -7.90 9.09 -1.84
C ASP A 145 -7.88 7.62 -1.42
N VAL A 146 -8.84 7.23 -0.58
CA VAL A 146 -8.90 5.89 -0.02
C VAL A 146 -10.29 5.31 -0.21
N LEU A 147 -10.33 4.15 -0.85
CA LEU A 147 -11.52 3.34 -1.04
C LEU A 147 -11.41 2.06 -0.21
N ILE A 148 -12.27 1.95 0.79
CA ILE A 148 -12.38 0.78 1.65
C ILE A 148 -13.61 -0.02 1.23
N PHE A 149 -13.54 -1.35 1.32
CA PHE A 149 -14.74 -2.18 1.26
C PHE A 149 -14.90 -2.99 2.53
N ASP A 150 -16.14 -3.31 2.90
CA ASP A 150 -16.42 -4.12 4.09
C ASP A 150 -16.38 -5.64 3.81
N HIS A 151 -16.72 -6.45 4.81
CA HIS A 151 -16.51 -7.90 4.72
C HIS A 151 -17.54 -8.58 3.80
N HIS A 152 -17.09 -9.46 2.92
CA HIS A 152 -18.00 -10.37 2.23
C HIS A 152 -18.54 -11.47 3.17
N TYR A 153 -19.54 -12.24 2.70
CA TYR A 153 -20.05 -13.39 3.45
C TYR A 153 -19.06 -14.54 3.50
N SER A 154 -19.00 -15.19 4.65
CA SER A 154 -18.23 -16.41 4.91
C SER A 154 -19.17 -17.58 5.15
N TYR A 155 -18.68 -18.81 4.95
CA TYR A 155 -19.49 -20.02 5.06
C TYR A 155 -19.07 -20.90 6.25
N GLU A 156 -20.07 -21.39 6.99
CA GLU A 156 -19.97 -22.43 8.01
C GLU A 156 -21.02 -23.50 7.72
N GLU A 157 -20.65 -24.79 7.86
CA GLU A 157 -21.58 -25.90 7.64
C GLU A 157 -22.66 -25.98 8.73
N ASP A 158 -22.30 -25.66 9.96
CA ASP A 158 -23.22 -25.61 11.09
C ASP A 158 -24.01 -24.29 11.09
N SER A 159 -25.33 -24.38 11.17
CA SER A 159 -26.21 -23.21 11.07
C SER A 159 -26.05 -22.24 12.24
N ILE A 160 -25.77 -22.74 13.45
CA ILE A 160 -25.55 -21.89 14.64
C ILE A 160 -24.22 -21.14 14.48
N LYS A 161 -23.16 -21.81 14.03
CA LYS A 161 -21.87 -21.18 13.70
C LYS A 161 -22.01 -20.17 12.57
N GLN A 162 -22.81 -20.47 11.54
CA GLN A 162 -23.08 -19.53 10.45
C GLN A 162 -23.76 -18.25 10.94
N ILE A 163 -24.78 -18.39 11.81
CA ILE A 163 -25.46 -17.23 12.43
C ILE A 163 -24.48 -16.42 13.27
N SER A 164 -23.72 -17.08 14.14
CA SER A 164 -22.73 -16.41 15.01
C SER A 164 -21.66 -15.67 14.20
N ARG A 165 -21.11 -16.32 13.16
CA ARG A 165 -20.14 -15.72 12.25
C ARG A 165 -20.71 -14.51 11.51
N ASN A 166 -21.96 -14.59 11.06
CA ASN A 166 -22.61 -13.47 10.40
C ASN A 166 -22.77 -12.27 11.34
N ILE A 167 -23.30 -12.48 12.55
CA ILE A 167 -23.45 -11.41 13.56
C ILE A 167 -22.10 -10.76 13.85
N TYR A 168 -21.05 -11.55 14.02
CA TYR A 168 -19.70 -11.02 14.26
C TYR A 168 -19.20 -10.17 13.08
N GLN A 169 -19.28 -10.68 11.85
CA GLN A 169 -18.79 -9.95 10.67
C GLN A 169 -19.66 -8.75 10.29
N ASP A 170 -20.96 -8.78 10.58
CA ASP A 170 -21.85 -7.62 10.46
C ASP A 170 -21.41 -6.51 11.42
N GLY A 171 -21.08 -6.86 12.66
CA GLY A 171 -20.52 -5.95 13.66
C GLY A 171 -19.17 -5.37 13.24
N GLU A 172 -18.22 -6.19 12.82
CA GLU A 172 -16.90 -5.72 12.34
C GLU A 172 -17.01 -4.82 11.11
N SER A 173 -17.92 -5.15 10.18
CA SER A 173 -18.20 -4.32 9.00
C SER A 173 -18.79 -2.96 9.40
N GLN A 174 -19.63 -2.92 10.44
CA GLN A 174 -20.14 -1.65 10.97
C GLN A 174 -19.02 -0.82 11.59
N VAL A 175 -18.15 -1.41 12.42
CA VAL A 175 -17.00 -0.70 13.00
C VAL A 175 -16.08 -0.14 11.91
N LEU A 176 -15.79 -0.93 10.87
CA LEU A 176 -15.01 -0.46 9.72
C LEU A 176 -15.67 0.76 9.07
N ARG A 177 -16.99 0.71 8.81
CA ARG A 177 -17.73 1.85 8.24
C ARG A 177 -17.70 3.07 9.15
N ASP A 178 -17.86 2.90 10.46
CA ASP A 178 -17.80 4.00 11.42
C ASP A 178 -16.41 4.66 11.42
N LEU A 179 -15.33 3.88 11.36
CA LEU A 179 -13.98 4.39 11.21
C LEU A 179 -13.76 5.08 9.85
N THR A 180 -14.30 4.54 8.76
CA THR A 180 -14.22 5.22 7.46
C THR A 180 -14.90 6.58 7.48
N ASN A 181 -16.00 6.72 8.22
CA ASN A 181 -16.66 8.00 8.42
C ASN A 181 -15.83 8.95 9.28
N LYS A 182 -15.23 8.44 10.37
CA LYS A 182 -14.35 9.21 11.25
C LYS A 182 -13.17 9.84 10.50
N TYR A 183 -12.53 9.08 9.60
CA TYR A 183 -11.33 9.53 8.86
C TYR A 183 -11.62 10.08 7.45
N GLY A 184 -12.89 10.09 7.03
CA GLY A 184 -13.31 10.62 5.73
C GLY A 184 -12.88 9.77 4.54
N PHE A 185 -12.86 8.44 4.68
CA PHE A 185 -12.51 7.50 3.59
C PHE A 185 -13.75 6.98 2.85
N GLY A 186 -13.63 6.80 1.54
CA GLY A 186 -14.67 6.19 0.73
C GLY A 186 -14.95 4.76 1.19
N VAL A 187 -16.22 4.33 1.19
CA VAL A 187 -16.58 2.97 1.59
C VAL A 187 -17.62 2.34 0.64
N ILE A 188 -17.38 1.09 0.26
CA ILE A 188 -18.31 0.26 -0.52
C ILE A 188 -18.82 -0.89 0.38
N PRO A 189 -20.16 -1.02 0.57
CA PRO A 189 -20.74 -2.08 1.39
C PRO A 189 -20.82 -3.40 0.60
N VAL A 190 -19.67 -4.04 0.37
CA VAL A 190 -19.56 -5.36 -0.28
C VAL A 190 -20.51 -6.38 0.34
N ARG A 191 -20.68 -6.39 1.67
CA ARG A 191 -21.59 -7.31 2.35
C ARG A 191 -23.03 -7.19 1.87
N LYS A 192 -23.53 -5.96 1.67
CA LYS A 192 -24.87 -5.66 1.13
C LYS A 192 -25.02 -6.29 -0.25
N TYR A 193 -24.09 -6.00 -1.15
CA TYR A 193 -24.19 -6.43 -2.56
C TYR A 193 -23.92 -7.92 -2.74
N TRP A 194 -23.12 -8.53 -1.88
CA TRP A 194 -22.95 -9.98 -1.85
C TRP A 194 -24.25 -10.69 -1.45
N ALA A 195 -24.97 -10.18 -0.43
CA ALA A 195 -26.29 -10.72 -0.09
C ALA A 195 -27.31 -10.51 -1.21
N GLU A 196 -27.28 -9.37 -1.89
CA GLU A 196 -28.14 -9.08 -3.03
C GLU A 196 -27.88 -10.04 -4.19
N PHE A 197 -26.62 -10.30 -4.53
CA PHE A 197 -26.25 -11.28 -5.54
C PHE A 197 -26.84 -12.67 -5.26
N LEU A 198 -26.76 -13.14 -4.01
CA LEU A 198 -27.34 -14.43 -3.60
C LEU A 198 -28.86 -14.45 -3.75
N LYS A 199 -29.54 -13.33 -3.50
CA LYS A 199 -31.00 -13.19 -3.73
C LYS A 199 -31.36 -13.21 -5.22
N LEU A 200 -30.57 -12.53 -6.05
CA LEU A 200 -30.77 -12.45 -7.50
C LEU A 200 -30.45 -13.76 -8.22
N ASN A 201 -29.67 -14.64 -7.60
CA ASN A 201 -29.25 -15.90 -8.16
C ASN A 201 -29.49 -17.06 -7.16
N PRO A 202 -30.75 -17.43 -6.88
CA PRO A 202 -31.12 -18.35 -5.78
C PRO A 202 -30.60 -19.79 -5.95
N ARG A 203 -30.03 -20.13 -7.11
CA ARG A 203 -29.34 -21.40 -7.36
C ARG A 203 -27.96 -21.47 -6.70
N TYR A 204 -27.41 -20.34 -6.27
CA TYR A 204 -26.13 -20.25 -5.57
C TYR A 204 -26.35 -19.94 -4.09
N ASN A 205 -25.49 -20.51 -3.26
CA ASN A 205 -25.35 -20.18 -1.86
C ASN A 205 -23.95 -19.59 -1.59
N ILE A 206 -23.66 -19.25 -0.33
CA ILE A 206 -22.37 -18.63 0.05
C ILE A 206 -21.19 -19.52 -0.35
N LYS A 207 -21.27 -20.83 -0.13
CA LYS A 207 -20.18 -21.80 -0.42
C LYS A 207 -19.81 -21.81 -1.90
N ASP A 208 -20.76 -21.59 -2.79
CA ASP A 208 -20.52 -21.61 -4.24
C ASP A 208 -19.64 -20.44 -4.72
N LEU A 209 -19.45 -19.41 -3.89
CA LEU A 209 -18.59 -18.25 -4.17
C LEU A 209 -17.24 -18.32 -3.46
N LEU A 210 -17.01 -19.35 -2.66
CA LEU A 210 -15.80 -19.52 -1.87
C LEU A 210 -15.04 -20.78 -2.30
N LYS A 211 -13.72 -20.77 -2.14
CA LYS A 211 -12.89 -21.98 -2.30
C LYS A 211 -12.71 -22.73 -0.97
N ASP A 212 -12.89 -22.03 0.14
CA ASP A 212 -12.91 -22.56 1.51
C ASP A 212 -13.98 -21.80 2.32
N THR A 213 -13.85 -21.70 3.64
CA THR A 213 -14.87 -21.04 4.48
C THR A 213 -14.85 -19.51 4.40
N ILE A 214 -13.79 -18.91 3.84
CA ILE A 214 -13.60 -17.45 3.82
C ILE A 214 -13.03 -16.94 2.50
N HIS A 215 -12.15 -17.65 1.82
CA HIS A 215 -11.51 -17.11 0.63
C HIS A 215 -12.43 -17.27 -0.59
N PRO A 216 -12.68 -16.20 -1.35
CA PRO A 216 -13.43 -16.31 -2.59
C PRO A 216 -12.75 -17.25 -3.58
N ASN A 217 -13.58 -17.99 -4.32
CA ASN A 217 -13.14 -18.64 -5.57
C ASN A 217 -13.18 -17.61 -6.72
N ASP A 218 -12.97 -18.04 -7.96
CA ASP A 218 -12.96 -17.11 -9.09
C ASP A 218 -14.29 -16.36 -9.28
N TYR A 219 -15.44 -17.01 -9.10
CA TYR A 219 -16.75 -16.34 -9.17
C TYR A 219 -16.93 -15.31 -8.05
N GLY A 220 -16.52 -15.65 -6.83
CA GLY A 220 -16.53 -14.70 -5.71
C GLY A 220 -15.60 -13.51 -5.93
N ASN A 221 -14.41 -13.72 -6.49
CA ASN A 221 -13.48 -12.63 -6.85
C ASN A 221 -14.06 -11.75 -7.95
N GLN A 222 -14.66 -12.33 -9.01
CA GLN A 222 -15.31 -11.55 -10.06
C GLN A 222 -16.48 -10.70 -9.50
N LEU A 223 -17.22 -11.20 -8.51
CA LEU A 223 -18.25 -10.43 -7.80
C LEU A 223 -17.63 -9.29 -6.97
N LEU A 224 -16.53 -9.52 -6.24
CA LEU A 224 -15.82 -8.45 -5.53
C LEU A 224 -15.32 -7.36 -6.47
N GLU A 225 -14.65 -7.77 -7.55
CA GLU A 225 -14.11 -6.87 -8.58
C GLU A 225 -15.24 -6.02 -9.19
N HIS A 226 -16.38 -6.63 -9.51
CA HIS A 226 -17.58 -5.92 -9.97
C HIS A 226 -18.06 -4.88 -8.97
N ILE A 227 -18.27 -5.27 -7.71
CA ILE A 227 -18.80 -4.38 -6.67
C ILE A 227 -17.86 -3.19 -6.43
N ILE A 228 -16.55 -3.44 -6.32
CA ILE A 228 -15.53 -2.42 -6.05
C ILE A 228 -15.43 -1.44 -7.23
N LEU A 229 -15.28 -1.96 -8.45
CA LEU A 229 -15.05 -1.11 -9.63
C LEU A 229 -16.31 -0.34 -10.03
N GLU A 230 -17.49 -0.94 -10.00
CA GLU A 230 -18.73 -0.20 -10.28
C GLU A 230 -18.97 0.92 -9.26
N GLY A 231 -18.65 0.68 -7.98
CA GLY A 231 -18.71 1.72 -6.95
C GLY A 231 -17.75 2.87 -7.25
N LEU A 232 -16.50 2.57 -7.60
CA LEU A 232 -15.50 3.55 -8.02
C LEU A 232 -15.97 4.34 -9.25
N PHE A 233 -16.41 3.64 -10.31
CA PHE A 233 -16.81 4.26 -11.57
C PHE A 233 -18.01 5.18 -11.42
N LYS A 234 -18.99 4.80 -10.60
CA LYS A 234 -20.14 5.66 -10.29
C LYS A 234 -19.73 6.87 -9.47
N ALA A 235 -18.82 6.71 -8.52
CA ALA A 235 -18.31 7.83 -7.72
C ALA A 235 -17.56 8.86 -8.58
N VAL A 236 -16.67 8.40 -9.45
CA VAL A 236 -15.94 9.26 -10.40
C VAL A 236 -16.89 9.94 -11.39
N ALA A 237 -17.89 9.21 -11.90
CA ALA A 237 -18.89 9.77 -12.80
C ALA A 237 -19.74 10.88 -12.15
N ALA A 238 -20.08 10.73 -10.86
CA ALA A 238 -20.83 11.73 -10.10
C ALA A 238 -20.04 13.06 -9.87
N ASN A 239 -18.76 13.06 -10.22
CA ASN A 239 -17.83 14.18 -10.06
C ASN A 239 -17.34 14.78 -11.38
N LYS A 240 -17.84 14.31 -12.53
CA LYS A 240 -17.31 14.66 -13.87
C LYS A 240 -17.18 16.17 -14.12
N ASP A 241 -18.11 16.97 -13.61
CA ASP A 241 -18.15 18.43 -13.84
C ASP A 241 -17.77 19.25 -12.60
N LYS A 242 -17.12 18.61 -11.61
CA LYS A 242 -16.73 19.26 -10.35
C LYS A 242 -15.23 19.50 -10.30
N ASN A 243 -14.86 20.71 -9.90
CA ASN A 243 -13.48 21.05 -9.58
C ASN A 243 -13.29 21.02 -8.06
N PHE A 244 -12.36 20.18 -7.61
CA PHE A 244 -12.02 20.05 -6.21
C PHE A 244 -10.67 20.71 -5.90
N PRO A 245 -10.51 21.30 -4.71
CA PRO A 245 -9.21 21.77 -4.27
C PRO A 245 -8.24 20.59 -4.14
N SER A 246 -7.01 20.77 -4.62
CA SER A 246 -5.96 19.75 -4.48
C SER A 246 -5.54 19.57 -3.02
N THR A 247 -5.26 18.33 -2.62
CA THR A 247 -4.68 17.96 -1.31
C THR A 247 -3.18 18.28 -1.21
N HIS A 248 -2.61 18.77 -2.31
CA HIS A 248 -1.26 19.27 -2.40
C HIS A 248 -1.28 20.75 -2.74
N LYS A 249 -0.27 21.47 -2.23
CA LYS A 249 -0.07 22.89 -2.53
C LYS A 249 0.90 23.01 -3.70
N VAL A 250 0.49 23.71 -4.75
CA VAL A 250 1.35 24.07 -5.88
C VAL A 250 1.91 25.48 -5.65
N ILE A 251 3.22 25.63 -5.76
CA ILE A 251 3.92 26.91 -5.70
C ILE A 251 4.59 27.16 -7.04
N GLU A 252 4.15 28.22 -7.71
CA GLU A 252 4.74 28.70 -8.96
C GLU A 252 6.02 29.48 -8.70
N ILE A 253 7.11 29.08 -9.34
CA ILE A 253 8.40 29.77 -9.29
C ILE A 253 8.59 30.53 -10.59
N LYS A 254 8.41 31.85 -10.53
CA LYS A 254 8.53 32.71 -11.72
C LYS A 254 9.97 32.87 -12.20
N SER A 255 10.86 33.28 -11.29
CA SER A 255 12.28 33.46 -11.57
C SER A 255 13.04 33.67 -10.26
N SER A 256 13.84 32.70 -9.84
CA SER A 256 14.82 32.88 -8.76
C SER A 256 15.97 31.91 -8.90
N ASN A 257 17.19 32.29 -8.53
CA ASN A 257 18.32 31.34 -8.47
C ASN A 257 18.37 30.59 -7.13
N GLN A 258 17.72 31.16 -6.11
CA GLN A 258 17.63 30.61 -4.77
C GLN A 258 16.17 30.62 -4.31
N ILE A 259 15.68 29.47 -3.91
CA ILE A 259 14.35 29.33 -3.34
C ILE A 259 14.53 29.01 -1.87
N LYS A 260 13.89 29.79 -1.01
CA LYS A 260 13.81 29.53 0.42
C LYS A 260 12.39 29.80 0.87
N PHE A 261 11.70 28.78 1.37
CA PHE A 261 10.34 28.95 1.89
C PHE A 261 9.99 27.90 2.92
N GLU A 262 9.00 28.25 3.73
CA GLU A 262 8.43 27.38 4.75
C GLU A 262 7.32 26.51 4.16
N PHE A 263 7.33 25.22 4.48
CA PHE A 263 6.29 24.28 4.10
C PHE A 263 5.94 23.35 5.26
N THR A 264 4.70 22.88 5.27
CA THR A 264 4.28 21.74 6.10
C THR A 264 3.94 20.60 5.16
N GLY A 265 4.44 19.40 5.43
CA GLY A 265 4.18 18.25 4.56
C GLY A 265 5.26 17.19 4.66
N ASN A 266 4.98 16.02 4.08
CA ASN A 266 5.88 14.88 4.15
C ASN A 266 6.51 14.47 2.80
N LYS A 267 6.17 15.17 1.71
CA LYS A 267 6.72 14.94 0.38
C LYS A 267 6.74 16.23 -0.42
N VAL A 268 7.86 16.48 -1.10
CA VAL A 268 8.01 17.62 -2.03
C VAL A 268 8.49 17.13 -3.37
N VAL A 269 7.81 17.59 -4.42
CA VAL A 269 8.11 17.30 -5.82
C VAL A 269 8.44 18.62 -6.54
N LEU A 270 9.47 18.60 -7.39
CA LEU A 270 9.77 19.66 -8.33
C LEU A 270 9.28 19.22 -9.72
N LYS A 271 8.47 20.04 -10.36
CA LYS A 271 8.21 19.96 -11.79
C LYS A 271 9.02 21.06 -12.48
N PRO A 272 10.20 20.73 -13.03
CA PRO A 272 11.07 21.72 -13.64
C PRO A 272 10.56 22.10 -15.04
N ASP A 273 10.79 23.35 -15.44
CA ASP A 273 10.66 23.72 -16.84
C ASP A 273 11.83 23.13 -17.65
N SER A 274 11.59 22.86 -18.94
CA SER A 274 12.60 22.40 -19.90
C SER A 274 13.91 23.21 -19.90
N ILE A 275 13.86 24.51 -19.57
CA ILE A 275 15.04 25.38 -19.49
C ILE A 275 16.00 24.99 -18.35
N LEU A 276 15.53 24.24 -17.35
CA LEU A 276 16.36 23.75 -16.25
C LEU A 276 17.16 22.50 -16.61
N ILE A 277 16.89 21.83 -17.75
CA ILE A 277 17.60 20.61 -18.15
C ILE A 277 19.12 20.87 -18.20
N GLY A 278 19.89 20.00 -17.53
CA GLY A 278 21.34 20.11 -17.34
C GLY A 278 21.77 20.92 -16.12
N SER A 279 20.85 21.61 -15.44
CA SER A 279 21.16 22.38 -14.22
C SER A 279 21.46 21.46 -13.03
N THR A 280 22.32 21.93 -12.14
CA THR A 280 22.59 21.29 -10.84
C THR A 280 22.04 22.11 -9.68
N ILE A 281 21.21 21.47 -8.84
CA ILE A 281 20.51 22.06 -7.71
C ILE A 281 21.00 21.42 -6.40
N ASP A 282 21.46 22.24 -5.44
CA ASP A 282 21.73 21.83 -4.04
C ASP A 282 20.43 21.95 -3.22
N LEU A 283 20.06 20.85 -2.57
CA LEU A 283 18.86 20.77 -1.72
C LEU A 283 19.26 20.79 -0.23
N ARG A 284 18.57 21.61 0.56
CA ARG A 284 18.61 21.56 2.03
C ARG A 284 17.23 21.66 2.64
N ILE A 285 17.08 21.05 3.81
CA ILE A 285 15.90 21.06 4.65
C ILE A 285 16.37 21.48 6.04
N ASP A 286 15.82 22.58 6.57
CA ASP A 286 16.21 23.15 7.86
C ASP A 286 17.73 23.38 7.97
N GLY A 287 18.33 23.86 6.89
CA GLY A 287 19.77 24.10 6.77
C GLY A 287 20.65 22.84 6.64
N LYS A 288 20.07 21.63 6.71
CA LYS A 288 20.78 20.34 6.60
C LYS A 288 20.63 19.73 5.22
N LYS A 289 21.66 18.99 4.78
CA LYS A 289 21.51 18.13 3.60
C LYS A 289 20.55 16.98 3.90
N PRO A 290 19.70 16.55 2.95
CA PRO A 290 18.79 15.43 3.13
C PRO A 290 19.44 14.16 3.70
N VAL A 291 20.69 13.85 3.30
CA VAL A 291 21.45 12.71 3.83
C VAL A 291 21.62 12.71 5.35
N ALA A 292 21.63 13.87 5.99
CA ALA A 292 21.79 14.02 7.43
C ALA A 292 20.47 13.91 8.20
N ILE A 293 19.35 13.61 7.53
CA ILE A 293 18.01 13.57 8.12
C ILE A 293 17.49 12.13 8.06
N THR A 294 17.54 11.43 9.19
CA THR A 294 17.23 9.99 9.28
C THR A 294 15.77 9.66 8.92
N GLU A 295 14.83 10.56 9.18
CA GLU A 295 13.40 10.32 8.88
C GLU A 295 13.12 10.18 7.37
N LEU A 296 13.98 10.74 6.51
CA LEU A 296 13.84 10.64 5.07
C LEU A 296 14.25 9.27 4.51
N TYR A 297 14.72 8.34 5.35
CA TYR A 297 15.08 6.98 4.94
C TYR A 297 13.90 6.03 5.14
N ARG A 298 13.82 5.02 4.29
CA ARG A 298 12.88 3.91 4.42
C ARG A 298 13.59 2.58 4.35
N MET A 299 12.93 1.54 4.84
CA MET A 299 13.32 0.16 4.61
C MET A 299 12.37 -0.49 3.60
N THR A 300 12.91 -1.35 2.73
CA THR A 300 12.07 -2.24 1.93
C THR A 300 11.53 -3.37 2.80
N ARG A 301 10.47 -4.03 2.33
CA ARG A 301 9.96 -5.24 2.96
C ARG A 301 11.07 -6.30 3.02
N PRO A 302 11.31 -6.93 4.19
CA PRO A 302 12.14 -8.12 4.28
C PRO A 302 11.62 -9.24 3.39
N SER A 303 12.52 -9.91 2.68
CA SER A 303 12.16 -11.06 1.86
C SER A 303 11.51 -12.15 2.73
N SER A 304 10.73 -13.03 2.08
CA SER A 304 10.11 -14.13 2.79
C SER A 304 11.16 -15.13 3.29
N PHE A 305 10.82 -15.79 4.38
CA PHE A 305 11.57 -16.95 4.82
C PHE A 305 11.36 -18.11 3.84
N SER A 306 12.34 -18.99 3.70
CA SER A 306 12.25 -20.13 2.79
C SER A 306 11.01 -20.99 3.10
N GLY A 307 10.22 -21.29 2.07
CA GLY A 307 8.94 -22.01 2.19
C GLY A 307 7.74 -21.16 2.62
N GLN A 308 7.91 -19.84 2.78
CA GLN A 308 6.85 -18.91 3.17
C GLN A 308 6.66 -17.80 2.12
N TRP A 309 5.49 -17.18 2.13
CA TRP A 309 5.13 -16.08 1.23
C TRP A 309 5.00 -14.72 1.96
N TRP A 310 5.10 -14.70 3.28
CA TRP A 310 5.08 -13.49 4.11
C TRP A 310 6.50 -13.10 4.54
N PRO A 311 6.75 -11.82 4.88
CA PRO A 311 8.09 -11.36 5.28
C PRO A 311 8.55 -12.05 6.57
N ALA A 312 9.83 -12.42 6.66
CA ALA A 312 10.38 -13.07 7.84
C ALA A 312 10.44 -12.17 9.08
N ILE A 313 10.51 -10.84 8.88
CA ILE A 313 10.51 -9.82 9.93
C ILE A 313 9.44 -8.78 9.57
N ASN A 314 8.53 -8.52 10.50
CA ASN A 314 7.35 -7.69 10.28
C ASN A 314 7.56 -6.21 10.55
N LYS A 315 8.52 -5.87 11.42
CA LYS A 315 8.92 -4.50 11.73
C LYS A 315 10.42 -4.47 12.02
N ILE A 316 11.06 -3.45 11.47
CA ILE A 316 12.46 -3.09 11.69
C ILE A 316 12.42 -1.59 11.96
N SER A 317 13.18 -1.14 12.94
CA SER A 317 13.26 0.26 13.33
C SER A 317 14.61 0.83 12.93
N LEU A 318 14.61 2.05 12.38
CA LEU A 318 15.81 2.86 12.19
C LEU A 318 16.05 3.71 13.43
N ASN A 319 17.30 3.80 13.85
CA ASN A 319 17.71 4.66 14.95
C ASN A 319 17.88 6.11 14.47
N SER A 320 17.04 7.01 14.99
CA SER A 320 17.07 8.45 14.63
C SER A 320 18.38 9.17 14.98
N LEU A 321 19.23 8.58 15.82
CA LEU A 321 20.54 9.14 16.19
C LEU A 321 21.68 8.68 15.27
N VAL A 322 21.42 7.78 14.33
CA VAL A 322 22.40 7.26 13.38
C VAL A 322 22.00 7.70 11.98
N THR A 323 22.95 8.21 11.21
CA THR A 323 22.74 8.48 9.78
C THR A 323 22.74 7.14 9.04
N PRO A 324 21.61 6.70 8.44
CA PRO A 324 21.55 5.41 7.80
C PRO A 324 22.43 5.34 6.55
N VAL A 325 22.91 4.14 6.26
CA VAL A 325 23.66 3.85 5.04
C VAL A 325 22.70 3.22 4.04
N ASN A 326 22.63 3.75 2.82
CA ASN A 326 21.88 3.07 1.75
C ASN A 326 22.62 1.77 1.39
N GLU A 327 22.13 0.64 1.89
CA GLU A 327 22.72 -0.68 1.67
C GLU A 327 21.71 -1.82 1.82
N VAL A 328 22.11 -2.99 1.30
CA VAL A 328 21.41 -4.26 1.46
C VAL A 328 21.82 -4.87 2.80
N TRP A 329 20.83 -5.26 3.59
CA TRP A 329 20.97 -5.97 4.84
C TRP A 329 20.55 -7.42 4.67
N LYS A 330 21.34 -8.35 5.21
CA LYS A 330 21.12 -9.80 5.13
C LYS A 330 21.04 -10.39 6.53
N VAL A 331 19.96 -11.12 6.82
CA VAL A 331 19.79 -11.88 8.05
C VAL A 331 19.84 -13.37 7.71
N LYS A 332 20.93 -14.03 8.13
CA LYS A 332 21.14 -15.46 7.92
C LYS A 332 20.70 -16.23 9.17
N PHE A 333 19.59 -16.95 9.06
CA PHE A 333 19.08 -17.87 10.07
C PHE A 333 19.77 -19.24 9.95
N TYR A 334 20.07 -19.87 11.08
CA TYR A 334 20.71 -21.18 11.20
C TYR A 334 20.33 -21.84 12.53
N ASN A 335 20.67 -23.12 12.71
CA ASN A 335 20.27 -23.92 13.88
C ASN A 335 18.75 -23.86 14.13
N ILE A 336 17.96 -24.02 13.07
CA ILE A 336 16.51 -23.90 13.12
C ILE A 336 15.91 -25.20 13.68
N ASP A 337 15.22 -25.10 14.81
CA ASP A 337 14.45 -26.17 15.41
C ASP A 337 12.96 -25.82 15.30
N VAL A 338 12.28 -26.45 14.36
CA VAL A 338 10.84 -26.25 14.10
C VAL A 338 10.00 -26.71 15.28
N LYS A 339 10.43 -27.76 16.00
CA LYS A 339 9.65 -28.33 17.10
C LYS A 339 9.66 -27.41 18.33
N ASN A 340 10.81 -26.81 18.61
CA ASN A 340 10.98 -25.91 19.75
C ASN A 340 10.84 -24.42 19.37
N GLU A 341 10.49 -24.12 18.10
CA GLU A 341 10.41 -22.77 17.54
C GLU A 341 11.66 -21.92 17.87
N SER A 342 12.84 -22.54 17.76
CA SER A 342 14.11 -21.89 18.10
C SER A 342 15.03 -21.76 16.89
N TYR A 343 15.89 -20.74 16.91
CA TYR A 343 16.86 -20.46 15.85
C TYR A 343 17.95 -19.53 16.36
N MET A 344 19.04 -19.47 15.60
CA MET A 344 20.04 -18.43 15.70
C MET A 344 20.09 -17.63 14.39
N PHE A 345 20.61 -16.41 14.45
CA PHE A 345 20.83 -15.62 13.24
C PHE A 345 22.10 -14.77 13.31
N LYS A 346 22.62 -14.42 12.14
CA LYS A 346 23.71 -13.45 11.93
C LYS A 346 23.21 -12.36 11.00
N VAL A 347 23.56 -11.12 11.30
CA VAL A 347 23.18 -9.94 10.50
C VAL A 347 24.41 -9.38 9.82
N PHE A 348 24.28 -9.09 8.54
CA PHE A 348 25.31 -8.47 7.70
C PHE A 348 24.68 -7.31 6.94
N ALA A 349 25.49 -6.32 6.59
CA ALA A 349 25.13 -5.27 5.68
C ALA A 349 26.23 -5.15 4.62
N ASP A 350 25.88 -4.97 3.35
CA ASP A 350 26.82 -5.12 2.24
C ASP A 350 27.93 -4.05 2.23
N LYS A 351 27.74 -2.90 2.88
CA LYS A 351 28.76 -1.84 3.07
C LYS A 351 29.29 -1.81 4.50
N SER A 352 28.43 -1.98 5.51
CA SER A 352 28.81 -1.91 6.93
C SER A 352 29.38 -3.22 7.48
N GLY A 353 29.35 -4.32 6.71
CA GLY A 353 29.93 -5.61 7.09
C GLY A 353 29.12 -6.40 8.10
N TYR A 354 29.78 -7.17 8.97
CA TYR A 354 29.10 -7.97 10.00
C TYR A 354 28.51 -7.09 11.12
N GLN A 355 27.22 -7.25 11.40
CA GLN A 355 26.45 -6.40 12.30
C GLN A 355 25.96 -7.10 13.57
N GLY A 356 26.33 -8.37 13.77
CA GLY A 356 26.09 -9.09 15.01
C GLY A 356 25.37 -10.42 14.82
N LYS A 357 25.06 -11.06 15.95
CA LYS A 357 24.32 -12.32 16.03
C LYS A 357 23.21 -12.21 17.07
N GLY A 358 22.16 -13.00 16.90
CA GLY A 358 21.09 -13.14 17.87
C GLY A 358 20.50 -14.55 17.86
N GLU A 359 19.47 -14.72 18.67
CA GLU A 359 18.76 -15.98 18.86
C GLU A 359 17.27 -15.73 19.12
N SER A 360 16.47 -16.77 18.91
CA SER A 360 15.01 -16.75 19.14
C SER A 360 14.67 -16.25 20.55
N GLY A 361 13.65 -15.39 20.64
CA GLY A 361 13.16 -14.87 21.92
C GLY A 361 13.94 -13.67 22.47
N LYS A 362 14.90 -13.11 21.72
CA LYS A 362 15.64 -11.90 22.11
C LYS A 362 15.56 -10.81 21.04
N ASP A 363 15.41 -9.58 21.49
CA ASP A 363 15.51 -8.40 20.65
C ASP A 363 16.93 -8.26 20.08
N PHE A 364 17.05 -7.61 18.93
CA PHE A 364 18.32 -7.39 18.27
C PHE A 364 18.54 -5.91 17.96
N THR A 365 19.76 -5.46 18.20
CA THR A 365 20.29 -4.18 17.73
C THR A 365 21.61 -4.44 17.02
N SER A 366 21.74 -3.89 15.81
CA SER A 366 22.96 -3.97 14.99
C SER A 366 24.16 -3.34 15.70
N ALA A 367 25.37 -3.79 15.35
CA ALA A 367 26.61 -3.29 15.93
C ALA A 367 26.82 -1.79 15.70
N ASN A 368 26.45 -1.28 14.52
CA ASN A 368 26.47 0.15 14.19
C ASN A 368 25.26 0.92 14.78
N LYS A 369 24.33 0.22 15.44
CA LYS A 369 23.09 0.73 16.05
C LYS A 369 22.11 1.35 15.06
N GLU A 370 22.26 1.11 13.76
CA GLU A 370 21.42 1.68 12.72
C GLU A 370 20.03 1.06 12.72
N ILE A 371 19.98 -0.28 12.74
CA ILE A 371 18.73 -1.04 12.78
C ILE A 371 18.54 -1.79 14.10
N SER A 372 17.28 -1.97 14.47
CA SER A 372 16.84 -2.92 15.49
C SER A 372 15.53 -3.59 15.09
N PHE A 373 15.26 -4.76 15.65
CA PHE A 373 13.96 -5.42 15.55
C PHE A 373 13.68 -6.21 16.83
N LYS A 374 12.39 -6.31 17.18
CA LYS A 374 11.98 -7.08 18.35
C LYS A 374 11.81 -8.55 18.03
N HIS A 375 11.97 -9.40 19.03
CA HIS A 375 11.75 -10.83 18.85
C HIS A 375 10.31 -11.16 18.40
N GLU A 376 9.33 -10.38 18.84
CA GLU A 376 7.91 -10.51 18.47
C GLU A 376 7.59 -10.13 17.01
N ASP A 377 8.55 -9.48 16.32
CA ASP A 377 8.39 -9.11 14.92
C ASP A 377 8.94 -10.17 13.96
N ILE A 378 9.68 -11.17 14.47
CA ILE A 378 10.18 -12.28 13.66
C ILE A 378 9.06 -13.31 13.48
N SER A 379 8.71 -13.62 12.23
CA SER A 379 7.49 -14.35 11.88
C SER A 379 7.74 -15.72 11.23
N ILE A 380 8.98 -16.22 11.31
CA ILE A 380 9.40 -17.42 10.59
C ILE A 380 8.66 -18.70 11.00
N PHE A 381 7.95 -18.74 12.14
CA PHE A 381 7.11 -19.88 12.58
C PHE A 381 5.60 -19.61 12.52
N ARG A 382 5.13 -18.52 11.89
CA ARG A 382 3.71 -18.13 11.91
C ARG A 382 2.76 -19.09 11.15
N GLY A 383 3.29 -20.04 10.38
CA GLY A 383 2.46 -21.00 9.66
C GLY A 383 3.25 -22.25 9.26
N PRO A 384 2.69 -23.09 8.37
CA PRO A 384 3.23 -24.42 8.15
C PRO A 384 4.64 -24.34 7.56
N ILE A 385 5.62 -24.80 8.34
CA ILE A 385 6.97 -25.09 7.86
C ILE A 385 7.02 -26.60 7.62
N LYS A 386 7.37 -27.02 6.39
CA LYS A 386 7.66 -28.44 6.17
C LYS A 386 8.93 -28.79 6.94
N GLU A 387 8.89 -29.83 7.78
CA GLU A 387 10.03 -30.33 8.56
C GLU A 387 11.27 -30.70 7.72
N THR A 388 11.15 -30.72 6.40
CA THR A 388 12.23 -31.10 5.48
C THR A 388 13.16 -29.91 5.23
N SER A 389 14.32 -29.96 5.90
CA SER A 389 15.62 -29.37 5.53
C SER A 389 15.78 -27.84 5.51
N LEU A 390 15.35 -27.13 6.55
CA LEU A 390 15.82 -25.76 6.76
C LEU A 390 17.05 -25.76 7.68
N GLU A 391 18.21 -26.13 7.14
CA GLU A 391 19.47 -25.98 7.88
C GLU A 391 19.83 -24.50 8.03
N GLU A 392 19.61 -23.71 6.97
CA GLU A 392 19.86 -22.28 6.93
C GLU A 392 18.88 -21.58 5.97
N SER A 393 18.59 -20.30 6.22
CA SER A 393 17.85 -19.43 5.30
C SER A 393 18.35 -18.00 5.44
N THR A 394 18.54 -17.32 4.33
CA THR A 394 18.90 -15.89 4.32
C THR A 394 17.70 -15.08 3.86
N ILE A 395 17.42 -13.99 4.56
CA ILE A 395 16.47 -12.96 4.11
C ILE A 395 17.20 -11.66 3.89
N GLU A 396 16.65 -10.82 3.03
CA GLU A 396 17.24 -9.56 2.62
C GLU A 396 16.22 -8.41 2.69
N PHE A 397 16.71 -7.21 3.01
CA PHE A 397 16.00 -5.95 2.87
C PHE A 397 17.00 -4.83 2.59
N GLU A 398 16.51 -3.68 2.15
CA GLU A 398 17.35 -2.53 1.80
C GLU A 398 16.94 -1.31 2.63
N VAL A 399 17.92 -0.53 3.05
CA VAL A 399 17.70 0.85 3.49
C VAL A 399 17.82 1.76 2.26
N LYS A 400 16.75 2.49 1.92
CA LYS A 400 16.69 3.38 0.74
C LYS A 400 16.52 4.85 1.16
N ASN A 401 17.06 5.74 0.34
CA ASN A 401 16.91 7.18 0.45
C ASN A 401 16.00 7.77 -0.65
N PRO A 402 14.70 7.90 -0.40
CA PRO A 402 13.72 8.57 -1.27
C PRO A 402 13.86 10.10 -1.25
N TYR A 403 15.09 10.59 -1.37
CA TYR A 403 15.44 12.01 -1.43
C TYR A 403 16.63 12.22 -2.37
N ILE A 404 16.84 13.45 -2.80
CA ILE A 404 17.96 13.83 -3.67
C ILE A 404 18.86 14.86 -2.96
N ASN A 405 20.16 14.56 -2.78
CA ASN A 405 21.09 15.53 -2.18
C ASN A 405 21.45 16.66 -3.16
N ASN A 406 21.92 16.27 -4.35
CA ASN A 406 22.21 17.16 -5.46
C ASN A 406 21.43 16.65 -6.66
N LEU A 407 20.56 17.50 -7.22
CA LEU A 407 19.74 17.14 -8.36
C LEU A 407 20.43 17.63 -9.64
N THR A 408 20.65 16.73 -10.60
CA THR A 408 20.85 17.09 -12.00
C THR A 408 19.52 16.92 -12.72
N VAL A 409 19.01 17.99 -13.33
CA VAL A 409 17.73 17.94 -14.06
C VAL A 409 17.98 17.30 -15.43
N HIS A 410 17.32 16.18 -15.71
CA HIS A 410 17.50 15.44 -16.97
C HIS A 410 16.38 15.67 -17.99
N ASP A 411 15.18 15.99 -17.50
CA ASP A 411 13.97 16.23 -18.28
C ASP A 411 13.06 17.23 -17.54
N SER A 412 11.83 17.39 -18.04
CA SER A 412 10.78 18.20 -17.42
C SER A 412 9.74 17.37 -16.66
N GLU A 413 10.04 16.11 -16.32
CA GLU A 413 9.13 15.26 -15.55
C GLU A 413 9.12 15.66 -14.07
N GLU A 414 8.13 15.16 -13.33
CA GLU A 414 8.06 15.39 -11.89
C GLU A 414 9.18 14.65 -11.14
N ILE A 415 9.96 15.40 -10.36
CA ILE A 415 11.11 14.90 -9.61
C ILE A 415 10.80 14.96 -8.12
N THR A 416 10.76 13.81 -7.45
CA THR A 416 10.62 13.79 -5.97
C THR A 416 11.92 14.26 -5.34
N LEU A 417 11.88 15.45 -4.71
CA LEU A 417 13.03 16.02 -4.01
C LEU A 417 13.25 15.32 -2.66
N LEU A 418 12.16 15.05 -1.95
CA LEU A 418 12.15 14.37 -0.65
C LEU A 418 10.79 13.69 -0.42
N GLN A 419 10.81 12.63 0.38
CA GLN A 419 9.63 11.96 0.94
C GLN A 419 9.96 11.50 2.37
N PHE A 420 8.91 11.32 3.18
CA PHE A 420 8.95 10.91 4.60
C PHE A 420 9.49 11.97 5.57
N SER A 421 9.52 13.25 5.21
CA SER A 421 9.69 14.28 6.24
C SER A 421 8.55 14.18 7.25
N ASN A 422 8.80 14.57 8.50
CA ASN A 422 7.70 14.67 9.45
C ASN A 422 6.65 15.65 8.90
N ASN A 423 5.38 15.43 9.24
CA ASN A 423 4.30 16.30 8.77
C ASN A 423 4.22 17.58 9.62
N GLU A 424 5.37 18.23 9.82
CA GLU A 424 5.59 19.44 10.61
C GLU A 424 6.06 20.59 9.71
N SER A 425 6.31 21.77 10.29
CA SER A 425 6.85 22.89 9.53
C SER A 425 8.35 22.72 9.29
N HIS A 426 8.78 22.91 8.05
CA HIS A 426 10.15 22.79 7.57
C HIS A 426 10.50 23.96 6.65
N ILE A 427 11.79 24.27 6.54
CA ILE A 427 12.32 25.24 5.59
C ILE A 427 13.00 24.48 4.45
N LEU A 428 12.44 24.61 3.24
CA LEU A 428 13.07 24.11 2.02
C LEU A 428 13.99 25.16 1.41
N GLU A 429 15.22 24.77 1.11
CA GLU A 429 16.21 25.61 0.43
C GLU A 429 16.70 24.91 -0.84
N LEU A 430 16.51 25.55 -1.99
CA LEU A 430 17.01 25.10 -3.29
C LEU A 430 17.94 26.15 -3.87
N ASN A 431 19.17 25.76 -4.20
CA ASN A 431 20.14 26.64 -4.83
C ASN A 431 20.53 26.08 -6.20
N ASN A 432 20.18 26.78 -7.27
CA ASN A 432 20.60 26.41 -8.62
C ASN A 432 21.90 27.16 -8.98
N SER A 433 22.98 26.40 -9.15
CA SER A 433 24.29 26.94 -9.52
C SER A 433 24.40 27.36 -10.98
N SER A 434 23.49 26.88 -11.84
CA SER A 434 23.53 27.03 -13.29
C SER A 434 22.60 28.11 -13.83
N GLY A 435 21.71 28.68 -13.01
CA GLY A 435 20.76 29.71 -13.45
C GLY A 435 19.51 29.83 -12.57
N ALA A 436 18.49 30.54 -13.08
CA ALA A 436 17.22 30.72 -12.38
C ALA A 436 16.28 29.51 -12.57
N PHE A 437 15.55 29.15 -11.51
CA PHE A 437 14.30 28.41 -11.61
C PHE A 437 13.27 29.29 -12.32
N LEU A 438 13.06 29.03 -13.61
CA LEU A 438 12.08 29.73 -14.44
C LEU A 438 10.88 28.82 -14.66
N ASN A 439 9.68 29.37 -14.48
CA ASN A 439 8.38 28.69 -14.71
C ASN A 439 8.28 27.27 -14.14
N SER A 440 8.96 27.00 -13.03
CA SER A 440 8.97 25.69 -12.39
C SER A 440 7.95 25.64 -11.27
N GLN A 441 7.45 24.46 -10.94
CA GLN A 441 6.47 24.28 -9.87
C GLN A 441 7.05 23.42 -8.74
N LEU A 442 6.73 23.79 -7.50
CA LEU A 442 6.88 22.90 -6.35
C LEU A 442 5.51 22.40 -5.93
N ILE A 443 5.41 21.08 -5.79
CA ILE A 443 4.20 20.39 -5.37
C ILE A 443 4.48 19.81 -3.99
N ILE A 444 3.75 20.29 -2.99
CA ILE A 444 3.93 19.91 -1.59
C ILE A 444 2.73 19.11 -1.15
N TYR A 445 2.97 17.87 -0.76
CA TYR A 445 1.93 16.99 -0.27
C TYR A 445 1.79 17.15 1.25
N GLN A 446 0.58 17.47 1.69
CA GLN A 446 0.28 17.86 3.08
C GLN A 446 -0.78 16.90 3.65
N PRO A 447 -0.40 15.71 4.13
CA PRO A 447 -1.33 14.85 4.85
C PRO A 447 -1.97 15.56 6.05
N GLN A 448 -3.05 15.01 6.59
CA GLN A 448 -3.70 15.62 7.73
C GLN A 448 -2.85 15.46 8.99
N GLN A 449 -2.65 16.53 9.75
CA GLN A 449 -2.07 16.43 11.09
C GLN A 449 -3.08 15.78 12.04
N LEU A 450 -2.76 14.58 12.51
CA LEU A 450 -3.59 13.81 13.42
C LEU A 450 -2.72 13.20 14.51
N ASP A 451 -3.19 13.26 15.75
CA ASP A 451 -2.61 12.51 16.86
C ASP A 451 -3.04 11.04 16.76
N CYS A 452 -2.40 10.31 15.85
CA CYS A 452 -2.50 8.85 15.83
C CYS A 452 -1.76 8.30 17.05
N VAL A 453 -2.28 7.25 17.69
CA VAL A 453 -1.59 6.61 18.82
C VAL A 453 -0.18 6.21 18.37
N ASN A 454 0.81 6.92 18.88
CA ASN A 454 2.20 6.88 18.42
C ASN A 454 2.83 5.50 18.65
N VAL A 455 3.37 4.89 17.60
CA VAL A 455 4.36 3.83 17.74
C VAL A 455 5.48 4.02 16.71
N ASN A 456 6.54 4.74 17.12
CA ASN A 456 7.85 4.67 16.46
C ASN A 456 8.30 3.21 16.31
#